data_AF-A0A843GPG5-F1
#
_entry.id   AF-A0A843GPG5-F1
#
_cell.length_a   1.000
_cell.length_b   1.000
_cell.length_c   1.000
_cell.angle_alpha   90.00
_cell.angle_beta   90.00
_cell.angle_gamma   90.00
#
_symmetry.space_group_name_H-M   'P 1'
#
loop_
_entity.id
_entity.type
_entity.pdbx_description
1 polymer ?
#
loop_
_entity_poly.entity_id
_entity_poly.type
_entity_poly.pdbx_seq_one_letter_code
_entity_poly.pdbx_strand_id
1 'polypeptide(L)'
;MRIVAAIGGSILLQDYNAERFKEYAKLLKEQSEEHEIFVVVGGGKPAREYIGVVRDLGAGEAKCDDIGIEVTRVNAKLLLLALGDAAYQRVPHNFQEALEFSASGKIVVMGGTEPAHSTDAVSAILAEYVQADLLVNLTAVDGLYTKDPKKYDD
;
A
#
# COMPACT_ATOMS: atom_id res chain seq x y z
N MET A 1 -15.85 -2.68 12.46
CA MET A 1 -15.72 -3.22 11.09
C MET A 1 -14.26 -3.48 10.80
N ARG A 2 -13.98 -4.38 9.86
CA ARG A 2 -12.65 -4.63 9.31
C ARG A 2 -12.52 -3.94 7.96
N ILE A 3 -11.53 -3.08 7.82
CA ILE A 3 -11.32 -2.23 6.64
C ILE A 3 -9.94 -2.53 6.06
N VAL A 4 -9.88 -2.74 4.75
CA VAL A 4 -8.62 -2.70 4.00
C VAL A 4 -8.56 -1.40 3.21
N ALA A 5 -7.47 -0.65 3.37
CA ALA A 5 -7.18 0.55 2.59
C ALA A 5 -6.00 0.30 1.66
N ALA A 6 -6.21 0.44 0.35
CA ALA A 6 -5.13 0.50 -0.63
C ALA A 6 -4.72 1.96 -0.80
N ILE A 7 -3.45 2.29 -0.54
CA ILE A 7 -2.93 3.64 -0.70
C ILE A 7 -1.88 3.64 -1.82
N GLY A 8 -2.21 4.29 -2.94
CA GLY A 8 -1.28 4.42 -4.05
C GLY A 8 0.04 5.08 -3.63
N GLY A 9 1.18 4.50 -4.03
CA GLY A 9 2.49 5.05 -3.67
C GLY A 9 2.74 6.47 -4.20
N SER A 10 2.10 6.82 -5.32
CA SER A 10 2.10 8.19 -5.86
C SER A 10 1.21 9.17 -5.10
N ILE A 11 0.52 8.74 -4.05
CA ILE A 11 -0.21 9.63 -3.14
C ILE A 11 0.68 9.91 -1.93
N LEU A 12 1.31 8.88 -1.38
CA LEU A 12 2.17 9.00 -0.21
C LEU A 12 3.51 9.67 -0.52
N LEU A 13 4.10 9.36 -1.67
CA LEU A 13 5.41 9.87 -2.06
C LEU A 13 5.34 10.51 -3.46
N GLN A 14 4.74 11.70 -3.50
CA GLN A 14 4.78 12.59 -4.67
C GLN A 14 6.11 13.35 -4.70
N ASP A 15 6.35 14.05 -3.60
CA ASP A 15 7.60 14.72 -3.29
C ASP A 15 8.28 13.95 -2.16
N TYR A 16 9.61 13.99 -2.09
CA TYR A 16 10.41 13.31 -1.06
C TYR A 16 10.28 14.03 0.30
N ASN A 17 9.06 14.15 0.81
CA ASN A 17 8.72 14.78 2.08
C ASN A 17 7.78 13.87 2.92
N ALA A 18 7.62 14.23 4.20
CA ALA A 18 6.87 13.42 5.16
C ALA A 18 5.42 13.88 5.38
N GLU A 19 4.94 14.92 4.71
CA GLU A 19 3.65 15.56 5.01
C GLU A 19 2.49 14.60 4.79
N ARG A 20 2.44 13.96 3.62
CA ARG A 20 1.39 12.97 3.28
C ARG A 20 1.39 11.79 4.24
N PHE A 21 2.55 11.26 4.61
CA PHE A 21 2.63 10.18 5.60
C PHE A 21 2.04 10.60 6.94
N LYS A 22 2.29 11.83 7.40
CA LYS A 22 1.72 12.37 8.65
C LYS A 22 0.21 12.56 8.55
N GLU A 23 -0.29 13.10 7.44
CA GLU A 23 -1.72 13.29 7.18
C GLU A 23 -2.47 11.96 7.22
N TYR A 24 -2.01 10.97 6.44
CA TYR A 24 -2.63 9.64 6.42
C TYR A 24 -2.47 8.91 7.75
N ALA A 25 -1.31 9.03 8.43
CA ALA A 25 -1.14 8.43 9.75
C ALA A 25 -2.12 9.02 10.78
N LYS A 26 -2.40 10.32 10.73
CA LYS A 26 -3.41 10.95 11.60
C LYS A 26 -4.80 10.37 11.31
N LEU A 27 -5.21 10.35 10.04
CA LEU A 27 -6.52 9.82 9.64
C LEU A 27 -6.69 8.34 10.02
N LEU A 28 -5.68 7.51 9.74
CA LEU A 28 -5.71 6.09 10.08
C LEU A 28 -5.79 5.85 11.59
N LYS A 29 -5.12 6.68 12.41
CA LYS A 29 -5.22 6.61 13.87
C LYS A 29 -6.65 6.89 14.34
N GLU A 30 -7.25 7.97 13.85
CA GLU A 30 -8.63 8.34 14.19
C GLU A 30 -9.61 7.21 13.82
N GLN A 31 -9.47 6.61 12.63
CA GLN A 31 -10.33 5.51 12.20
C GLN A 31 -10.07 4.21 12.98
N SER A 32 -8.85 3.99 13.47
CA SER A 32 -8.50 2.77 14.21
C SER A 32 -9.13 2.68 15.60
N GLU A 33 -9.70 3.78 16.11
CA GLU A 33 -10.43 3.78 17.38
C GLU A 33 -11.72 2.96 17.30
N GLU A 34 -12.32 2.85 16.12
CA GLU A 34 -13.61 2.16 15.90
C GLU A 34 -13.50 0.94 14.98
N HIS A 35 -12.38 0.80 14.25
CA HIS A 35 -12.24 -0.17 13.17
C HIS A 35 -10.91 -0.92 13.22
N GLU A 36 -10.92 -2.18 12.80
CA GLU A 36 -9.70 -2.95 12.54
C GLU A 36 -9.19 -2.60 11.14
N ILE A 37 -7.99 -2.04 11.04
CA ILE A 37 -7.47 -1.46 9.80
C ILE A 37 -6.25 -2.21 9.30
N PHE A 38 -6.33 -2.58 8.02
CA PHE A 38 -5.21 -3.05 7.23
C PHE A 38 -4.91 -2.06 6.12
N VAL A 39 -3.65 -1.83 5.83
CA VAL A 39 -3.21 -0.88 4.80
C VAL A 39 -2.26 -1.58 3.84
N VAL A 40 -2.51 -1.49 2.54
CA VAL A 40 -1.56 -1.91 1.48
C VAL A 40 -1.01 -0.66 0.80
N VAL A 41 0.32 -0.52 0.80
CA VAL A 41 0.99 0.67 0.28
C VAL A 41 1.61 0.38 -1.09
N GLY A 42 1.34 1.23 -2.08
CA GLY A 42 1.93 1.17 -3.41
C GLY A 42 3.38 1.67 -3.49
N GLY A 43 4.07 1.30 -4.58
CA GLY A 43 5.48 1.67 -4.82
C GLY A 43 5.72 3.07 -5.39
N GLY A 44 4.74 3.64 -6.11
CA GLY A 44 4.81 5.01 -6.62
C GLY A 44 5.90 5.26 -7.66
N LYS A 45 6.39 6.51 -7.72
CA LYS A 45 7.48 6.90 -8.64
C LYS A 45 8.78 6.15 -8.36
N PRO A 46 9.24 5.96 -7.11
CA PRO A 46 10.47 5.22 -6.85
C PRO A 46 10.43 3.81 -7.42
N ALA A 47 9.32 3.06 -7.23
CA ALA A 47 9.24 1.70 -7.76
C ALA A 47 9.43 1.67 -9.28
N ARG A 48 8.81 2.60 -10.01
CA ARG A 48 8.97 2.71 -11.47
C ARG A 48 10.42 3.02 -11.88
N GLU A 49 11.11 3.89 -11.13
CA GLU A 49 12.51 4.24 -11.40
C GLU A 49 13.44 3.04 -11.15
N TYR A 50 13.30 2.34 -10.02
CA TYR A 50 14.10 1.15 -9.70
C TYR A 50 13.81 -0.01 -10.66
N ILE A 51 12.55 -0.21 -11.04
CA ILE A 51 12.16 -1.20 -12.07
C ILE A 51 12.84 -0.87 -13.40
N GLY A 52 12.92 0.41 -13.78
CA GLY A 52 13.65 0.86 -14.98
C GLY A 52 15.11 0.42 -14.94
N VAL A 53 15.80 0.69 -13.84
CA VAL A 53 17.21 0.26 -13.66
C VAL A 53 17.36 -1.25 -13.74
N VAL A 54 16.49 -2.02 -13.08
CA VAL A 54 16.53 -3.49 -13.12
C VAL A 54 16.33 -4.02 -14.54
N ARG A 55 15.44 -3.39 -15.32
CA ARG A 55 15.21 -3.74 -16.73
C ARG A 55 16.41 -3.39 -17.61
N ASP A 56 17.04 -2.24 -17.39
CA ASP A 56 18.25 -1.81 -18.12
C ASP A 56 19.46 -2.74 -17.84
N LEU A 57 19.48 -3.37 -16.67
CA LEU A 57 20.44 -4.42 -16.32
C LEU A 57 20.15 -5.79 -16.98
N GLY A 58 19.13 -5.88 -17.84
CA GLY A 58 18.79 -7.09 -18.60
C GLY A 58 18.03 -8.15 -17.80
N ALA A 59 17.39 -7.76 -16.69
CA ALA A 59 16.59 -8.68 -15.89
C ALA A 59 15.20 -8.91 -16.50
N GLY A 60 14.62 -10.09 -16.22
CA GLY A 60 13.23 -10.41 -16.60
C GLY A 60 12.20 -9.83 -15.64
N GLU A 61 10.93 -9.84 -16.05
CA GLU A 61 9.84 -9.17 -15.33
C GLU A 61 9.63 -9.66 -13.89
N ALA A 62 9.85 -10.94 -13.58
CA ALA A 62 9.76 -11.42 -12.20
C ALA A 62 10.75 -10.72 -11.25
N LYS A 63 11.95 -10.35 -11.74
CA LYS A 63 12.93 -9.57 -10.96
C LYS A 63 12.56 -8.09 -10.89
N CYS A 64 11.90 -7.56 -11.93
CA CYS A 64 11.33 -6.22 -11.90
C CYS A 64 10.23 -6.12 -10.84
N ASP A 65 9.35 -7.10 -10.76
CA ASP A 65 8.30 -7.14 -9.74
C ASP A 65 8.90 -7.27 -8.34
N ASP A 66 9.91 -8.12 -8.17
CA ASP A 66 10.61 -8.30 -6.90
C ASP A 66 11.18 -6.97 -6.35
N ILE A 67 11.88 -6.18 -7.18
CA ILE A 67 12.35 -4.86 -6.74
C ILE A 67 11.20 -3.89 -6.48
N GLY A 68 10.12 -3.97 -7.28
CA GLY A 68 8.91 -3.17 -7.08
C GLY A 68 8.25 -3.44 -5.72
N ILE A 69 8.17 -4.71 -5.34
CA ILE A 69 7.66 -5.17 -4.05
C ILE A 69 8.55 -4.63 -2.91
N GLU A 70 9.87 -4.73 -3.02
CA GLU A 70 10.76 -4.19 -2.00
C GLU A 70 10.58 -2.68 -1.80
N VAL A 71 10.41 -1.92 -2.88
CA VAL A 71 10.12 -0.48 -2.79
C VAL A 71 8.76 -0.21 -2.13
N THR A 72 7.73 -1.01 -2.38
CA THR A 72 6.45 -0.87 -1.67
C THR A 72 6.62 -1.08 -0.15
N ARG A 73 7.48 -2.03 0.26
CA ARG A 73 7.77 -2.32 1.67
C ARG A 73 8.58 -1.20 2.32
N VAL A 74 9.43 -0.50 1.57
CA VAL A 74 10.08 0.74 2.04
C VAL A 74 9.03 1.81 2.36
N ASN A 75 8.08 2.05 1.46
CA ASN A 75 6.99 3.00 1.71
C ASN A 75 6.11 2.58 2.91
N ALA A 76 5.82 1.28 3.05
CA ALA A 76 5.11 0.74 4.21
C ALA A 76 5.86 1.05 5.53
N LYS A 77 7.18 0.88 5.56
CA LYS A 77 8.01 1.24 6.74
C LYS A 77 7.96 2.73 7.07
N LEU A 78 7.95 3.61 6.06
CA LEU A 78 7.80 5.05 6.28
C LEU A 78 6.44 5.39 6.92
N LEU A 79 5.37 4.72 6.48
CA LEU A 79 4.05 4.88 7.09
C LEU A 79 3.99 4.31 8.52
N LEU A 80 4.62 3.15 8.77
CA LEU A 80 4.76 2.59 10.13
C LEU A 80 5.45 3.57 11.09
N LEU A 81 6.50 4.26 10.62
CA LEU A 81 7.19 5.27 11.41
C LEU A 81 6.28 6.46 11.76
N ALA A 82 5.45 6.92 10.81
CA ALA A 82 4.48 7.99 11.06
C ALA A 82 3.33 7.53 12.00
N LEU A 83 2.95 6.26 11.92
CA LEU A 83 1.91 5.67 12.78
C LEU A 83 2.40 5.44 14.22
N GLY A 84 3.68 5.12 14.42
CA GLY A 84 4.23 4.83 15.75
C GLY A 84 3.46 3.69 16.42
N ASP A 85 3.17 3.83 17.72
CA ASP A 85 2.55 2.76 18.51
C ASP A 85 1.14 2.33 18.08
N ALA A 86 0.47 3.12 17.25
CA ALA A 86 -0.84 2.76 16.68
C ALA A 86 -0.76 1.60 15.67
N ALA A 87 0.43 1.31 15.12
CA ALA A 87 0.65 0.25 14.16
C ALA A 87 1.55 -0.86 14.70
N TYR A 88 1.34 -2.08 14.20
CA TYR A 88 2.27 -3.18 14.43
C TYR A 88 3.57 -2.91 13.66
N GLN A 89 4.69 -2.75 14.37
CA GLN A 89 5.95 -2.22 13.83
C GLN A 89 6.76 -3.24 13.00
N ARG A 90 6.08 -4.07 12.21
CA ARG A 90 6.67 -4.98 11.23
C ARG A 90 5.75 -5.07 10.01
N VAL A 91 6.36 -5.00 8.83
CA VAL A 91 5.67 -5.18 7.55
C VAL A 91 5.48 -6.69 7.31
N PRO A 92 4.25 -7.19 7.16
CA PRO A 92 4.01 -8.59 6.81
C PRO A 92 4.34 -8.83 5.33
N HIS A 93 4.83 -10.03 5.01
CA HIS A 93 5.26 -10.43 3.67
C HIS A 93 4.20 -11.24 2.92
N ASN A 94 3.19 -11.74 3.63
CA ASN A 94 2.08 -12.52 3.11
C ASN A 94 0.80 -12.24 3.93
N PHE A 95 -0.34 -12.75 3.45
CA PHE A 95 -1.64 -12.49 4.07
C PHE A 95 -1.80 -13.15 5.44
N GLN A 96 -1.16 -14.30 5.66
CA GLN A 96 -1.17 -15.00 6.95
C GLN A 96 -0.47 -14.16 8.03
N GLU A 97 0.73 -13.63 7.75
CA GLU A 97 1.43 -12.71 8.66
C GLU A 97 0.60 -11.45 8.95
N ALA A 98 -0.08 -10.91 7.94
CA ALA A 98 -0.93 -9.73 8.13
C ALA A 98 -2.06 -10.02 9.14
N LEU A 99 -2.73 -11.17 9.01
CA LEU A 99 -3.76 -11.61 9.94
C LEU A 99 -3.20 -11.89 11.35
N GLU A 100 -2.04 -12.54 11.44
CA GLU A 100 -1.38 -12.79 12.73
C GLU A 100 -1.01 -11.49 13.44
N PHE A 101 -0.51 -10.49 12.71
CA PHE A 101 -0.14 -9.20 13.28
C PHE A 101 -1.36 -8.40 13.73
N SER A 102 -2.52 -8.58 13.09
CA SER A 102 -3.77 -7.90 13.44
C SER A 102 -4.30 -8.33 14.82
N ALA A 103 -3.94 -9.52 15.30
CA ALA A 103 -4.27 -9.98 16.65
C ALA A 103 -3.73 -9.07 17.78
N SER A 104 -2.76 -8.20 17.47
CA SER A 104 -2.29 -7.15 18.39
C SER A 104 -3.28 -6.01 18.62
N GLY A 105 -4.37 -5.94 17.83
CA GLY A 105 -5.32 -4.83 17.83
C GLY A 105 -4.77 -3.54 17.23
N LYS A 106 -3.59 -3.58 16.61
CA LYS A 106 -2.95 -2.42 15.97
C LYS A 106 -3.20 -2.40 14.47
N ILE A 107 -3.00 -1.23 13.85
CA ILE A 107 -3.02 -1.09 12.40
C ILE A 107 -1.93 -1.96 11.77
N VAL A 108 -2.29 -2.75 10.76
CA VAL A 108 -1.35 -3.57 9.99
C VAL A 108 -1.04 -2.85 8.67
N VAL A 109 0.25 -2.64 8.37
CA VAL A 109 0.67 -1.98 7.12
C VAL A 109 1.59 -2.90 6.33
N MET A 110 1.20 -3.21 5.09
CA MET A 110 1.91 -4.10 4.18
C MET A 110 2.28 -3.44 2.86
N GLY A 111 3.23 -4.03 2.15
CA GLY A 111 3.52 -3.74 0.74
C GLY A 111 2.97 -4.82 -0.18
N GLY A 112 3.63 -5.05 -1.31
CA GLY A 112 3.40 -6.19 -2.17
C GLY A 112 3.83 -7.52 -1.53
N THR A 113 3.28 -8.61 -2.05
CA THR A 113 3.53 -9.99 -1.56
C THR A 113 4.40 -10.76 -2.54
N GLU A 114 3.90 -10.97 -3.75
CA GLU A 114 4.48 -11.86 -4.76
C GLU A 114 4.51 -11.19 -6.15
N PRO A 115 5.44 -11.57 -7.04
CA PRO A 115 5.48 -11.10 -8.43
C PRO A 115 4.15 -11.31 -9.18
N ALA A 116 3.96 -10.53 -10.24
CA ALA A 116 2.73 -10.44 -11.04
C ALA A 116 1.49 -9.87 -10.33
N HIS A 117 1.57 -9.46 -9.06
CA HIS A 117 0.48 -8.77 -8.36
C HIS A 117 0.73 -7.27 -8.20
N SER A 118 -0.24 -6.46 -8.64
CA SER A 118 -0.29 -5.05 -8.26
C SER A 118 -0.74 -4.90 -6.80
N THR A 119 -0.52 -3.73 -6.19
CA THR A 119 -1.02 -3.48 -4.82
C THR A 119 -2.54 -3.43 -4.72
N ASP A 120 -3.23 -3.18 -5.83
CA ASP A 120 -4.69 -3.25 -5.90
C ASP A 120 -5.15 -4.72 -5.82
N ALA A 121 -4.45 -5.63 -6.51
CA ALA A 121 -4.70 -7.06 -6.39
C ALA A 121 -4.39 -7.57 -4.98
N VAL A 122 -3.24 -7.17 -4.43
CA VAL A 122 -2.84 -7.53 -3.05
C VAL A 122 -3.87 -7.05 -2.02
N SER A 123 -4.39 -5.83 -2.16
CA SER A 123 -5.40 -5.31 -1.23
C SER A 123 -6.76 -6.00 -1.37
N ALA A 124 -7.17 -6.36 -2.59
CA ALA A 124 -8.38 -7.15 -2.80
C ALA A 124 -8.27 -8.57 -2.20
N ILE A 125 -7.16 -9.26 -2.45
CA ILE A 125 -6.91 -10.59 -1.88
C ILE A 125 -6.81 -10.51 -0.36
N LEU A 126 -6.14 -9.50 0.19
CA LEU A 126 -6.10 -9.29 1.63
C LEU A 126 -7.51 -9.09 2.19
N ALA A 127 -8.33 -8.24 1.58
CA ALA A 127 -9.70 -7.99 2.01
C ALA A 127 -10.54 -9.27 2.03
N GLU A 128 -10.43 -10.10 1.01
CA GLU A 128 -11.06 -11.43 1.00
C GLU A 128 -10.51 -12.32 2.12
N TYR A 129 -9.18 -12.42 2.23
CA TYR A 129 -8.49 -13.30 3.17
C TYR A 129 -8.84 -12.99 4.62
N VAL A 130 -8.88 -11.70 4.97
CA VAL A 130 -9.26 -11.25 6.30
C VAL A 130 -10.77 -11.03 6.43
N GLN A 131 -11.60 -11.36 5.43
CA GLN A 131 -13.06 -11.14 5.50
C GLN A 131 -13.43 -9.68 5.88
N ALA A 132 -12.79 -8.72 5.23
CA ALA A 132 -13.04 -7.31 5.46
C ALA A 132 -14.45 -6.91 5.00
N ASP A 133 -15.07 -6.00 5.75
CA ASP A 133 -16.38 -5.43 5.43
C ASP A 133 -16.29 -4.41 4.28
N LEU A 134 -15.12 -3.78 4.12
CA LEU A 134 -14.89 -2.70 3.17
C LEU A 134 -13.45 -2.68 2.65
N LEU A 135 -13.30 -2.57 1.32
CA LEU A 135 -12.06 -2.22 0.64
C LEU A 135 -12.14 -0.77 0.13
N VAL A 136 -11.26 0.09 0.60
CA VAL A 136 -11.14 1.48 0.14
C VAL A 136 -9.90 1.59 -0.75
N ASN A 137 -10.09 1.83 -2.05
CA ASN A 137 -8.98 2.09 -2.97
C ASN A 137 -8.74 3.59 -3.11
N LEU A 138 -7.67 4.09 -2.49
CA LEU A 138 -7.24 5.48 -2.59
C LEU A 138 -6.28 5.62 -3.78
N THR A 139 -6.79 6.25 -4.84
CA THR A 139 -6.06 6.52 -6.08
C THR A 139 -5.88 8.03 -6.31
N ALA A 140 -5.05 8.39 -7.29
CA ALA A 140 -4.75 9.78 -7.63
C ALA A 140 -5.80 10.45 -8.52
N VAL A 141 -6.89 9.74 -8.82
CA VAL A 141 -8.10 10.26 -9.46
C VAL A 141 -9.24 10.23 -8.44
N ASP A 142 -10.24 11.09 -8.61
CA ASP A 142 -11.38 11.23 -7.70
C ASP A 142 -12.42 10.10 -7.84
N GLY A 143 -12.36 9.29 -8.90
CA GLY A 143 -13.26 8.16 -9.06
C GLY A 143 -12.99 7.29 -10.29
N LEU A 144 -13.95 6.43 -10.59
CA LEU A 144 -13.97 5.63 -11.82
C LEU A 144 -14.52 6.47 -12.97
N TYR A 145 -13.76 6.51 -14.06
CA TYR A 145 -14.12 7.18 -15.30
C TYR A 145 -14.34 6.16 -16.41
N THR A 146 -15.09 6.55 -17.44
CA THR A 146 -15.24 5.75 -18.66
C THR A 146 -13.95 5.68 -19.48
N LYS A 147 -13.04 6.66 -19.30
CA LYS A 147 -11.73 6.75 -19.96
C LYS A 147 -10.70 7.35 -19.01
N ASP A 148 -9.42 7.27 -19.36
CA ASP A 148 -8.34 7.89 -18.58
C ASP A 148 -8.45 9.43 -18.60
N PRO A 149 -8.81 10.09 -17.49
CA PRO A 149 -9.04 11.54 -17.45
C PRO A 149 -7.77 12.37 -17.68
N LYS A 150 -6.58 11.74 -17.70
CA LYS A 150 -5.32 12.42 -18.07
C LYS A 150 -5.05 12.42 -19.57
N LYS A 151 -5.79 11.61 -20.33
CA LYS A 151 -5.65 11.47 -21.79
C LYS A 151 -6.85 11.98 -22.55
N TYR A 152 -8.00 12.07 -21.89
CA TYR A 152 -9.27 12.45 -22.47
C TYR A 152 -9.92 13.52 -21.58
N ASP A 153 -10.24 14.67 -22.17
CA ASP A 153 -10.73 15.87 -21.47
C ASP A 153 -12.27 15.86 -21.25
N ASP A 154 -12.98 14.86 -21.76
CA ASP A 154 -14.44 14.73 -21.76
C ASP A 154 -15.04 14.02 -20.53
#